data_AF-A0A0F8Y197-F1
#
_entry.id   AF-A0A0F8Y197-F1
#
_cell.length_a   1.000
_cell.length_b   1.000
_cell.length_c   1.000
_cell.angle_alpha   90.00
_cell.angle_beta   90.00
_cell.angle_gamma   90.00
#
_symmetry.space_group_name_H-M   'P 1'
#
loop_
_entity.id
_entity.type
_entity.pdbx_description
1 polymer ?
#
loop_
_entity_poly.entity_id
_entity_poly.type
_entity_poly.pdbx_seq_one_letter_code
_entity_poly.pdbx_strand_id
1 'polypeptide(L)'
;MQHLKANTQIIVTIGPFVDVGDGFTPETGVTLGAADEAELIKHGGTTGIDISARTFGVLTGVAVDGYYNLTLTTTDTNAEGLLLVVIQDDTVFLPVKAEFMVLSEAAYDSLYVAKDAGFMDVNIKTIGRADAQETEANNLETATANYSATRGLTGTAVPAVAADAAGGLPI
;
A
#
# COMPACT_ATOMS: atom_id res chain seq x y z
N MET A 1 -9.35 4.49 5.23
CA MET A 1 -7.91 4.25 5.38
C MET A 1 -7.31 4.11 3.99
N GLN A 2 -6.29 4.92 3.67
CA GLN A 2 -5.63 4.93 2.36
C GLN A 2 -4.35 4.07 2.42
N HIS A 3 -4.08 3.31 1.35
CA HIS A 3 -2.83 2.55 1.21
C HIS A 3 -1.77 3.41 0.52
N LEU A 4 -0.55 3.38 1.03
CA LEU A 4 0.60 4.10 0.49
C LEU A 4 1.67 3.10 0.07
N LYS A 5 2.42 3.43 -0.98
CA LYS A 5 3.60 2.67 -1.39
C LYS A 5 4.78 3.03 -0.49
N ALA A 6 5.48 2.03 0.04
CA ALA A 6 6.69 2.24 0.83
C ALA A 6 7.79 2.96 0.05
N ASN A 7 8.70 3.62 0.76
CA ASN A 7 9.89 4.30 0.22
C ASN A 7 9.60 5.33 -0.88
N THR A 8 8.36 5.81 -0.98
CA THR A 8 7.89 6.65 -2.07
C THR A 8 7.41 8.00 -1.51
N GLN A 9 7.79 9.10 -2.16
CA GLN A 9 7.21 10.42 -1.87
C GLN A 9 5.78 10.44 -2.42
N ILE A 10 4.83 10.85 -1.59
CA ILE A 10 3.41 10.86 -1.95
C ILE A 10 2.70 12.07 -1.34
N ILE A 11 1.74 12.61 -2.08
CA ILE A 11 0.85 13.66 -1.60
C ILE A 11 -0.40 12.97 -1.03
N VAL A 12 -0.74 13.28 0.21
CA VAL A 12 -1.95 12.79 0.87
C VAL A 12 -2.84 13.97 1.28
N THR A 13 -4.15 13.76 1.26
CA THR A 13 -5.11 14.76 1.71
C THR A 13 -5.43 14.56 3.19
N ILE A 14 -5.32 15.63 3.97
CA ILE A 14 -5.55 15.66 5.42
C ILE A 14 -6.67 16.67 5.71
N GLY A 15 -7.53 16.35 6.68
CA GLY A 15 -8.65 17.17 7.09
C GLY A 15 -9.90 16.32 7.40
N PRO A 16 -11.05 16.97 7.65
CA PRO A 16 -11.22 18.42 7.64
C PRO A 16 -10.61 19.07 8.90
N PHE A 17 -10.01 20.24 8.71
CA PHE A 17 -9.64 21.17 9.77
C PHE A 17 -10.81 22.12 10.02
N VAL A 18 -11.20 22.24 11.28
CA VAL A 18 -12.32 23.10 11.72
C VAL A 18 -11.87 23.95 12.91
N ASP A 19 -12.38 25.17 12.98
CA ASP A 19 -12.06 26.17 13.99
C ASP A 19 -12.37 25.63 15.40
N VAL A 20 -11.48 25.89 16.36
CA VAL A 20 -11.63 25.44 17.76
C VAL A 20 -12.83 26.07 18.47
N GLY A 21 -13.24 27.27 18.06
CA GLY A 21 -14.31 28.05 18.69
C GLY A 21 -15.71 27.48 18.48
N ASP A 22 -15.96 26.83 17.35
CA ASP A 22 -17.27 26.24 17.03
C ASP A 22 -17.22 24.77 16.60
N GLY A 23 -16.04 24.22 16.29
CA GLY A 23 -15.87 22.85 15.81
C GLY A 23 -16.57 22.57 14.49
N PHE A 24 -16.88 23.60 13.70
CA PHE A 24 -17.69 23.50 12.49
C PHE A 24 -17.14 24.33 11.32
N THR A 25 -16.79 25.60 11.56
CA THR A 25 -16.30 26.50 10.51
C THR A 25 -14.96 25.98 10.00
N PRO A 26 -14.77 25.77 8.67
CA PRO A 26 -13.50 25.30 8.15
C PRO A 26 -12.36 26.28 8.45
N GLU A 27 -11.25 25.78 8.98
CA GLU A 27 -10.03 26.57 9.14
C GLU A 27 -9.25 26.59 7.80
N THR A 28 -8.92 27.79 7.32
CA THR A 28 -8.35 28.01 5.98
C THR A 28 -6.93 28.58 6.00
N GLY A 29 -6.42 28.90 7.19
CA GLY A 29 -5.07 29.40 7.46
C GLY A 29 -4.12 28.40 8.12
N VAL A 30 -4.41 27.09 8.08
CA VAL A 30 -3.55 26.06 8.72
C VAL A 30 -2.13 26.09 8.13
N THR A 31 -1.14 26.18 9.01
CA THR A 31 0.29 26.01 8.65
C THR A 31 0.97 25.06 9.63
N LEU A 32 1.73 24.08 9.14
CA LEU A 32 2.37 23.08 10.00
C LEU A 32 3.43 23.68 10.92
N GLY A 33 4.13 24.73 10.47
CA GLY A 33 5.18 25.39 11.26
C GLY A 33 4.66 26.28 12.39
N ALA A 34 3.35 26.58 12.42
CA ALA A 34 2.73 27.33 13.50
C ALA A 34 1.86 26.44 14.42
N ALA A 35 1.54 25.22 13.99
CA ALA A 35 0.81 24.26 14.80
C ALA A 35 1.63 23.86 16.05
N ASP A 36 0.94 23.63 17.16
CA ASP A 36 1.56 23.18 18.42
C ASP A 36 2.20 21.79 18.22
N GLU A 37 1.48 20.89 17.54
CA GLU A 37 2.04 19.64 17.08
C GLU A 37 1.73 19.39 15.60
N ALA A 38 2.78 19.03 14.86
CA ALA A 38 2.71 18.53 13.50
C ALA A 38 3.67 17.34 13.40
N GLU A 39 3.14 16.15 13.67
CA GLU A 39 3.95 14.95 13.83
C GLU A 39 3.42 13.77 13.03
N LEU A 40 4.32 12.85 12.67
CA LEU A 40 3.96 11.50 12.24
C LEU A 40 4.54 10.44 13.15
N ILE A 41 3.82 9.33 13.28
CA ILE A 41 4.22 8.16 14.05
C ILE A 41 4.22 6.96 13.11
N LYS A 42 5.40 6.37 12.93
CA LYS A 42 5.60 5.19 12.08
C LYS A 42 5.14 3.91 12.79
N HIS A 43 4.93 2.87 11.99
CA HIS A 43 4.59 1.55 12.52
C HIS A 43 5.63 1.07 13.53
N GLY A 44 5.19 0.72 14.74
CA GLY A 44 6.07 0.29 15.82
C GLY A 44 6.98 1.38 16.42
N GLY A 45 6.87 2.63 15.96
CA GLY A 45 7.60 3.76 16.51
C GLY A 45 7.02 4.22 17.86
N THR A 46 7.89 4.66 18.76
CA THR A 46 7.51 5.19 20.09
C THR A 46 7.63 6.70 20.18
N THR A 47 8.08 7.37 19.12
CA THR A 47 8.34 8.80 19.07
C THR A 47 7.69 9.41 17.83
N GLY A 48 7.10 10.60 17.99
CA GLY A 48 6.70 11.44 16.87
C GLY A 48 7.92 11.91 16.08
N ILE A 49 7.74 12.04 14.77
CA ILE A 49 8.70 12.65 13.84
C ILE A 49 8.09 13.97 13.40
N ASP A 50 8.81 15.06 13.65
CA ASP A 50 8.42 16.41 13.27
C ASP A 50 8.23 16.52 11.75
N ILE A 51 7.07 17.04 11.34
CA ILE A 51 6.71 17.34 9.96
C ILE A 51 6.40 18.82 9.71
N SER A 52 6.70 19.71 10.66
CA SER A 52 6.51 21.17 10.56
C SER A 52 7.10 21.79 9.29
N ALA A 53 8.18 21.20 8.76
CA ALA A 53 8.87 21.65 7.55
C ALA A 53 8.41 20.96 6.25
N ARG A 54 7.41 20.07 6.29
CA ARG A 54 6.91 19.39 5.08
C ARG A 54 6.12 20.34 4.20
N THR A 55 6.09 20.06 2.90
CA THR A 55 5.24 20.81 1.98
C THR A 55 3.78 20.54 2.33
N PHE A 56 3.07 21.61 2.67
CA PHE A 56 1.68 21.59 3.07
C PHE A 56 0.96 22.75 2.41
N GLY A 57 -0.21 22.50 1.84
CA GLY A 57 -0.95 23.53 1.13
C GLY A 57 -2.43 23.22 1.00
N VAL A 58 -3.23 24.28 0.89
CA VAL A 58 -4.68 24.19 0.75
C VAL A 58 -5.03 23.33 -0.46
N LEU A 59 -5.96 22.39 -0.29
CA LEU A 59 -6.54 21.66 -1.40
C LEU A 59 -7.45 22.63 -2.17
N THR A 60 -7.15 22.88 -3.44
CA THR A 60 -7.92 23.81 -4.27
C THR A 60 -9.05 23.09 -5.00
N GLY A 61 -10.27 23.65 -4.96
CA GLY A 61 -11.46 23.08 -5.59
C GLY A 61 -12.75 23.70 -5.05
N VAL A 62 -13.89 23.42 -5.69
CA VAL A 62 -15.19 23.88 -5.19
C VAL A 62 -15.61 23.02 -4.00
N ALA A 63 -15.87 23.64 -2.84
CA ALA A 63 -16.38 23.02 -1.61
C ALA A 63 -15.46 21.97 -0.95
N VAL A 64 -14.15 22.25 -0.90
CA VAL A 64 -13.13 21.43 -0.19
C VAL A 64 -12.40 22.20 0.90
N ASP A 65 -13.06 23.22 1.47
CA ASP A 65 -12.49 24.05 2.54
C ASP A 65 -12.14 23.19 3.76
N GLY A 66 -11.03 23.54 4.44
CA GLY A 66 -10.51 22.78 5.56
C GLY A 66 -9.77 21.49 5.17
N TYR A 67 -9.55 21.20 3.89
CA TYR A 67 -8.68 20.11 3.46
C TYR A 67 -7.36 20.61 2.89
N TYR A 68 -6.29 19.89 3.19
CA TYR A 68 -4.92 20.26 2.80
C TYR A 68 -4.18 19.06 2.22
N ASN A 69 -3.29 19.33 1.28
CA ASN A 69 -2.35 18.37 0.75
C ASN A 69 -1.05 18.41 1.56
N LEU A 70 -0.67 17.27 2.13
CA LEU A 70 0.59 17.04 2.80
C LEU A 70 1.48 16.18 1.91
N THR A 71 2.70 16.64 1.63
CA THR A 71 3.71 15.83 0.96
C THR A 71 4.49 15.02 1.98
N LEU A 72 4.22 13.71 2.03
CA LEU A 72 5.04 12.74 2.74
C LEU A 72 6.25 12.38 1.90
N THR A 73 7.42 12.31 2.52
CA THR A 73 8.67 11.97 1.84
C THR A 73 8.98 10.49 1.88
N THR A 74 9.98 10.06 1.11
CA THR A 74 10.45 8.67 1.11
C THR A 74 10.91 8.20 2.48
N THR A 75 11.44 9.11 3.33
CA THR A 75 11.81 8.78 4.71
C THR A 75 10.61 8.60 5.62
N ASP A 76 9.46 9.17 5.29
CA ASP A 76 8.25 9.07 6.11
C ASP A 76 7.56 7.71 5.86
N THR A 77 7.61 7.24 4.61
CA THR A 77 7.01 6.00 4.12
C THR A 77 7.98 4.81 4.12
N ASN A 78 9.14 4.90 4.78
CA ASN A 78 10.13 3.82 4.80
C ASN A 78 9.93 2.75 5.90
N ALA A 79 8.78 2.78 6.58
CA ALA A 79 8.38 1.78 7.55
C ALA A 79 7.03 1.21 7.13
N GLU A 80 7.00 -0.09 6.81
CA GLU A 80 5.79 -0.81 6.44
C GLU A 80 4.85 -0.96 7.64
N GLY A 81 3.55 -0.84 7.42
CA GLY A 81 2.51 -0.92 8.44
C GLY A 81 1.74 0.39 8.65
N LEU A 82 1.10 0.54 9.82
CA LEU A 82 0.31 1.72 10.16
C LEU A 82 1.19 2.97 10.30
N LEU A 83 0.86 4.01 9.55
CA LEU A 83 1.41 5.36 9.68
C LEU A 83 0.30 6.29 10.18
N LEU A 84 0.55 6.98 11.28
CA LEU A 84 -0.37 7.95 11.87
C LEU A 84 0.21 9.34 11.69
N VAL A 85 -0.60 10.29 11.24
CA VAL A 85 -0.30 11.73 11.20
C VAL A 85 -1.22 12.42 12.18
N VAL A 86 -0.66 13.28 13.02
CA VAL A 86 -1.38 14.11 13.99
C VAL A 86 -0.98 15.55 13.79
N ILE A 87 -1.98 16.42 13.63
CA ILE A 87 -1.79 17.86 13.53
C ILE A 87 -2.80 18.51 14.47
N GLN A 88 -2.34 19.37 15.38
CA GLN A 88 -3.20 20.08 16.32
C GLN A 88 -2.61 21.46 16.65
N ASP A 89 -3.52 22.38 16.95
CA ASP A 89 -3.21 23.74 17.43
C ASP A 89 -4.33 24.09 18.41
N ASP A 90 -4.01 24.17 19.69
CA ASP A 90 -4.99 24.33 20.77
C ASP A 90 -5.74 25.68 20.67
N THR A 91 -5.26 26.59 19.82
CA THR A 91 -5.79 27.95 19.68
C THR A 91 -6.52 28.20 18.36
N VAL A 92 -6.24 27.42 17.32
CA VAL A 92 -6.78 27.68 15.97
C VAL A 92 -7.76 26.60 15.52
N PHE A 93 -7.45 25.30 15.66
CA PHE A 93 -8.28 24.24 15.09
C PHE A 93 -8.31 22.95 15.91
N LEU A 94 -9.40 22.18 15.80
CA LEU A 94 -9.52 20.91 16.50
C LEU A 94 -8.47 19.88 16.02
N PRO A 95 -7.97 18.99 16.91
CA PRO A 95 -6.99 17.98 16.54
C PRO A 95 -7.43 17.11 15.37
N VAL A 96 -6.58 17.04 14.34
CA VAL A 96 -6.79 16.21 13.16
C VAL A 96 -5.85 15.02 13.18
N LYS A 97 -6.42 13.82 13.03
CA LYS A 97 -5.67 12.59 12.84
C LYS A 97 -5.95 11.95 11.48
N ALA A 98 -4.90 11.46 10.83
CA ALA A 98 -5.01 10.70 9.59
C ALA A 98 -4.21 9.40 9.68
N GLU A 99 -4.86 8.30 9.31
CA GLU A 99 -4.31 6.95 9.41
C GLU A 99 -4.12 6.36 8.01
N PHE A 100 -2.90 5.89 7.73
CA PHE A 100 -2.48 5.31 6.47
C PHE A 100 -1.88 3.92 6.69
N MET A 101 -2.01 3.06 5.69
CA MET A 101 -1.31 1.76 5.68
C MET A 101 -0.20 1.82 4.63
N VAL A 102 1.05 1.78 5.08
CA VAL A 102 2.22 1.68 4.20
C VAL A 102 2.42 0.21 3.83
N LEU A 103 2.29 -0.09 2.55
CA LEU A 103 2.50 -1.42 2.00
C LEU A 103 3.88 -1.51 1.37
N SER A 104 4.48 -2.70 1.41
CA SER A 104 5.67 -2.98 0.62
C SER A 104 5.43 -2.65 -0.86
N GLU A 105 6.48 -2.24 -1.56
CA GLU A 105 6.37 -1.78 -2.95
C GLU A 105 5.76 -2.85 -3.86
N ALA A 106 6.16 -4.11 -3.69
CA ALA A 106 5.62 -5.25 -4.44
C ALA A 106 4.14 -5.51 -4.13
N ALA A 107 3.71 -5.37 -2.87
CA ALA A 107 2.30 -5.54 -2.51
C ALA A 107 1.44 -4.40 -3.09
N TYR A 108 1.93 -3.16 -3.03
CA TYR A 108 1.24 -2.01 -3.61
C TYR A 108 1.10 -2.15 -5.13
N ASP A 109 2.19 -2.52 -5.81
CA ASP A 109 2.18 -2.68 -7.28
C ASP A 109 1.26 -3.83 -7.70
N SER A 110 1.25 -4.95 -6.99
CA SER A 110 0.31 -6.05 -7.20
C SER A 110 -1.16 -5.62 -7.06
N LEU A 111 -1.47 -4.76 -6.08
CA LEU A 111 -2.83 -4.29 -5.83
C LEU A 111 -3.32 -3.21 -6.81
N TYR A 112 -2.44 -2.29 -7.21
CA TYR A 112 -2.84 -1.05 -7.88
C TYR A 112 -2.26 -0.87 -9.29
N VAL A 113 -1.12 -1.48 -9.60
CA VAL A 113 -0.42 -1.34 -10.88
C VAL A 113 -0.68 -2.53 -11.79
N ALA A 114 -0.55 -3.77 -11.29
CA ALA A 114 -0.75 -5.01 -12.05
C ALA A 114 -2.22 -5.39 -12.30
N LYS A 115 -3.17 -4.52 -11.90
CA LYS A 115 -4.62 -4.76 -11.95
C LYS A 115 -5.16 -5.14 -13.33
N ASP A 116 -4.44 -4.83 -14.41
CA ASP A 116 -4.91 -4.99 -15.79
C ASP A 116 -5.01 -6.46 -16.22
N ALA A 117 -4.37 -7.39 -15.48
CA ALA A 117 -4.56 -8.83 -15.67
C ALA A 117 -5.72 -9.41 -14.85
N GLY A 118 -6.30 -8.64 -13.91
CA GLY A 118 -7.33 -9.11 -12.98
C GLY A 118 -6.82 -10.07 -11.88
N PHE A 119 -5.49 -10.24 -11.77
CA PHE A 119 -4.86 -11.11 -10.79
C PHE A 119 -3.84 -10.34 -9.95
N MET A 120 -3.67 -10.77 -8.70
CA MET A 120 -2.57 -10.29 -7.86
C MET A 120 -1.31 -11.08 -8.19
N ASP A 121 -0.19 -10.37 -8.36
CA ASP A 121 1.12 -10.99 -8.40
C ASP A 121 1.42 -11.63 -7.06
N VAL A 122 1.66 -12.94 -7.08
CA VAL A 122 2.01 -13.75 -5.92
C VAL A 122 3.28 -14.54 -6.22
N ASN A 123 4.25 -14.49 -5.32
CA ASN A 123 5.37 -15.42 -5.30
C ASN A 123 5.14 -16.43 -4.18
N ILE A 124 4.78 -17.64 -4.56
CA ILE A 124 4.40 -18.69 -3.61
C ILE A 124 5.67 -19.32 -3.04
N LYS A 125 5.91 -19.10 -1.75
CA LYS A 125 7.07 -19.69 -1.05
C LYS A 125 6.95 -21.21 -0.88
N THR A 126 5.74 -21.70 -0.63
CA THR A 126 5.43 -23.13 -0.47
C THR A 126 3.99 -23.38 -0.90
N ILE A 127 3.78 -24.48 -1.64
CA ILE A 127 2.44 -24.98 -1.98
C ILE A 127 2.15 -26.15 -1.02
N GLY A 128 1.48 -25.86 0.10
CA GLY A 128 1.22 -26.81 1.20
C GLY A 128 1.17 -26.11 2.56
N ARG A 129 0.74 -26.81 3.61
CA ARG A 129 0.81 -26.28 4.99
C ARG A 129 2.24 -26.45 5.54
N ALA A 130 2.75 -25.47 6.28
CA ALA A 130 4.10 -25.50 6.83
C ALA A 130 4.35 -26.62 7.86
N ASP A 131 3.27 -27.20 8.41
CA ASP A 131 3.27 -28.10 9.56
C ASP A 131 2.80 -29.54 9.28
N ALA A 132 2.12 -29.81 8.17
CA ALA A 132 1.95 -31.14 7.57
C ALA A 132 1.02 -31.03 6.35
N GLN A 133 1.52 -31.42 5.18
CA GLN A 133 0.94 -32.42 4.27
C GLN A 133 1.63 -32.28 2.90
N GLU A 134 2.21 -33.37 2.43
CA GLU A 134 2.77 -33.46 1.07
C GLU A 134 1.69 -33.65 0.01
N THR A 135 0.43 -33.85 0.41
CA THR A 135 -0.68 -34.17 -0.50
C THR A 135 -0.95 -33.06 -1.51
N GLU A 136 -0.82 -31.79 -1.11
CA GLU A 136 -1.09 -30.62 -1.95
C GLU A 136 0.03 -30.32 -2.94
N ALA A 137 1.30 -30.47 -2.52
CA ALA A 137 2.46 -30.42 -3.42
C ALA A 137 2.44 -31.60 -4.41
N ASN A 138 2.05 -32.80 -3.93
CA ASN A 138 1.93 -34.01 -4.74
C ASN A 138 0.86 -33.88 -5.81
N ASN A 139 -0.21 -33.11 -5.60
CA ASN A 139 -1.22 -32.88 -6.63
C ASN A 139 -0.64 -32.11 -7.82
N LEU A 140 0.24 -31.12 -7.57
CA LEU A 140 0.89 -30.33 -8.61
C LEU A 140 1.99 -31.13 -9.33
N GLU A 141 2.75 -31.93 -8.57
CA GLU A 141 3.71 -32.89 -9.13
C GLU A 141 2.99 -33.94 -9.99
N THR A 142 1.89 -34.50 -9.51
CA THR A 142 1.05 -35.47 -10.23
C THR A 142 0.45 -34.86 -11.49
N ALA A 143 -0.04 -33.61 -11.44
CA ALA A 143 -0.53 -32.91 -12.62
C ALA A 143 0.57 -32.73 -13.67
N THR A 144 1.78 -32.36 -13.23
CA THR A 144 2.96 -32.21 -14.11
C THR A 144 3.39 -33.56 -14.70
N ALA A 145 3.42 -34.63 -13.89
CA ALA A 145 3.75 -35.98 -14.32
C ALA A 145 2.73 -36.53 -15.33
N ASN A 146 1.43 -36.34 -15.08
CA ASN A 146 0.35 -36.74 -15.99
C ASN A 146 0.42 -35.99 -17.32
N TYR A 147 0.73 -34.69 -17.29
CA TYR A 147 0.95 -33.90 -18.51
C TYR A 147 2.12 -34.47 -19.33
N SER A 148 3.26 -34.73 -18.69
CA SER A 148 4.44 -35.32 -19.35
C SER A 148 4.17 -36.72 -19.92
N ALA A 149 3.48 -37.58 -19.16
CA ALA A 149 3.12 -38.93 -19.58
C ALA A 149 2.16 -38.92 -20.79
N THR A 150 1.16 -38.05 -20.76
CA THR A 150 0.18 -37.90 -21.87
C THR A 150 0.85 -37.45 -23.17
N ARG A 151 1.94 -36.68 -23.09
CA ARG A 151 2.68 -36.18 -24.26
C ARG A 151 3.94 -36.98 -24.60
N GLY A 152 4.21 -38.09 -23.91
CA GLY A 152 5.36 -38.97 -24.17
C GLY A 152 6.72 -38.33 -23.89
N LEU A 153 6.78 -37.33 -23.00
CA LEU A 153 8.01 -36.63 -22.65
C LEU A 153 8.76 -37.42 -21.56
N THR A 154 9.98 -37.89 -21.85
CA THR A 154 10.82 -38.64 -20.90
C THR A 154 11.96 -37.75 -20.36
N GLY A 155 12.11 -37.65 -19.03
CA GLY A 155 13.22 -36.94 -18.35
C GLY A 155 12.83 -35.58 -17.75
N THR A 156 13.83 -34.77 -17.35
CA THR A 156 13.69 -33.44 -16.71
C THR A 156 13.19 -32.33 -17.63
N ALA A 157 12.63 -32.68 -18.79
CA ALA A 157 12.14 -31.72 -19.77
C ALA A 157 10.79 -31.13 -19.32
N VAL A 158 10.83 -30.11 -18.45
CA VAL A 158 9.74 -29.14 -18.37
C VAL A 158 9.66 -28.45 -19.75
N PRO A 159 8.48 -28.34 -20.38
CA PRO A 159 8.34 -28.15 -21.82
C PRO A 159 8.62 -26.68 -22.23
N ALA A 160 9.87 -26.23 -22.15
CA ALA A 160 10.27 -24.98 -22.80
C ALA A 160 10.30 -25.13 -24.33
N VAL A 161 10.36 -26.36 -24.85
CA VAL A 161 10.50 -26.64 -26.29
C VAL A 161 9.24 -27.24 -26.93
N ALA A 162 8.23 -27.63 -26.13
CA ALA A 162 7.01 -28.28 -26.65
C ALA A 162 5.76 -27.38 -26.66
N ALA A 163 5.85 -26.13 -26.20
CA ALA A 163 4.71 -25.20 -26.22
C ALA A 163 4.50 -24.51 -27.58
N ASP A 164 5.52 -24.43 -28.45
CA ASP A 164 5.45 -23.74 -29.75
C ASP A 164 5.31 -24.69 -30.96
N ALA A 165 5.63 -25.97 -30.79
CA ALA A 165 5.57 -26.94 -31.89
C ALA A 165 4.32 -27.83 -31.80
N ALA A 166 3.33 -27.46 -32.61
CA ALA A 166 2.17 -28.26 -33.05
C ALA A 166 0.91 -28.25 -32.17
N GLY A 167 -0.01 -27.34 -32.55
CA GLY A 167 -1.45 -27.59 -32.51
C GLY A 167 -2.12 -27.36 -31.17
N GLY A 168 -2.87 -26.26 -31.07
CA GLY A 168 -3.68 -25.89 -29.91
C GLY A 168 -4.58 -27.01 -29.41
N LEU A 169 -4.93 -26.93 -28.12
CA LEU A 169 -5.84 -27.86 -27.45
C LEU A 169 -7.16 -28.01 -28.24
N PRO A 170 -7.56 -29.23 -28.65
CA PRO A 170 -8.97 -29.58 -28.66
C PRO A 170 -9.37 -29.99 -27.23
N ILE A 171 -10.52 -29.46 -26.81
CA ILE A 171 -11.24 -29.73 -25.56
C ILE A 171 -11.36 -31.22 -25.22
#